data_AF-A0AAQ3DMR4-F1
#
_entry.id   AF-A0AAQ3DMR4-F1
#
_cell.length_a   1.000
_cell.length_b   1.000
_cell.length_c   1.000
_cell.angle_alpha   90.00
_cell.angle_beta   90.00
_cell.angle_gamma   90.00
#
_symmetry.space_group_name_H-M   'P 1'
#
loop_
_entity.id
_entity.type
_entity.pdbx_description
1 polymer ?
#
loop_
_entity_poly.entity_id
_entity_poly.type
_entity_poly.pdbx_seq_one_letter_code
_entity_poly.pdbx_strand_id
1 'polypeptide(L)'
;MLKQFKEFRKQRNFKLELIISFVLLFFVISCLVLYFITKTFGFYNKKTLSADVIFLQDITFLSEWYAVFVMIFCSFKLSRMLVSKKVYVYKYTEYTFTSWSIFIFLLYMAGFIMGQAIINDDKDFPTLYRALAIHVIIPFIWITYFSLFPLNDQKTKKQVWLGVLQTFSILCFYSLWLLLRLLPNISLDEKIWENRIPYSFISPYNIGVIRYIFVNIGIFSVFIGGYIFSYYLNKLIYKRISISKQKLENKEIIVK
;
A
#
# COMPACT_ATOMS: atom_id res chain seq x y z
N MET A 1 -3.16 18.91 26.69
CA MET A 1 -2.60 18.19 25.52
C MET A 1 -1.92 16.86 25.87
N LEU A 2 -1.07 16.77 26.91
CA LEU A 2 -0.46 15.49 27.32
C LEU A 2 -1.47 14.43 27.82
N LYS A 3 -2.59 14.81 28.44
CA LYS A 3 -3.67 13.89 28.87
C LYS A 3 -4.37 13.21 27.69
N GLN A 4 -4.79 13.98 26.67
CA GLN A 4 -5.44 13.45 25.46
C GLN A 4 -4.52 12.51 24.65
N PHE A 5 -3.20 12.73 24.68
CA PHE A 5 -2.23 11.83 24.05
C PHE A 5 -2.13 10.48 24.78
N LYS A 6 -2.28 10.46 26.11
CA LYS A 6 -2.32 9.23 26.91
C LYS A 6 -3.63 8.45 26.68
N GLU A 7 -4.76 9.12 26.49
CA GLU A 7 -6.05 8.48 26.21
C GLU A 7 -6.13 7.84 24.83
N PHE A 8 -5.53 8.45 23.80
CA PHE A 8 -5.46 7.80 22.48
C PHE A 8 -4.49 6.62 22.47
N ARG A 9 -3.40 6.70 23.25
CA ARG A 9 -2.51 5.56 23.49
C ARG A 9 -3.23 4.44 24.26
N LYS A 10 -4.32 4.72 25.00
CA LYS A 10 -5.18 3.68 25.59
C LYS A 10 -6.05 2.94 24.56
N GLN A 11 -6.36 3.52 23.40
CA GLN A 11 -7.14 2.84 22.35
C GLN A 11 -6.30 1.89 21.50
N ARG A 12 -5.02 2.18 21.28
CA ARG A 12 -4.07 1.28 20.58
C ARG A 12 -3.30 0.44 21.58
N ASN A 13 -3.65 -0.84 21.71
CA ASN A 13 -3.00 -1.77 22.62
C ASN A 13 -2.08 -2.77 21.89
N PHE A 14 -1.19 -3.42 22.64
CA PHE A 14 -0.20 -4.35 22.09
C PHE A 14 -0.82 -5.48 21.27
N LYS A 15 -1.93 -6.06 21.75
CA LYS A 15 -2.62 -7.18 21.08
C LYS A 15 -3.21 -6.75 19.74
N LEU A 16 -3.85 -5.58 19.69
CA LEU A 16 -4.44 -5.01 18.48
C LEU A 16 -3.37 -4.79 17.40
N GLU A 17 -2.26 -4.15 17.76
CA GLU A 17 -1.17 -3.88 16.83
C GLU A 17 -0.54 -5.17 16.28
N LEU A 18 -0.39 -6.19 17.14
CA LEU A 18 0.05 -7.52 16.69
C LEU A 18 -0.95 -8.12 15.69
N ILE A 19 -2.24 -8.14 16.01
CA ILE A 19 -3.27 -8.73 15.14
C ILE A 19 -3.25 -8.05 13.77
N ILE A 20 -3.26 -6.72 13.73
CA ILE A 20 -3.30 -5.98 12.46
C ILE A 20 -2.04 -6.28 11.64
N SER A 21 -0.86 -6.24 12.26
CA SER A 21 0.39 -6.56 11.53
C SER A 21 0.46 -8.02 11.09
N PHE A 22 -0.04 -8.98 11.88
CA PHE A 22 -0.13 -10.38 11.47
C PHE A 22 -1.11 -10.61 10.33
N VAL A 23 -2.29 -9.99 10.37
CA VAL A 23 -3.31 -10.12 9.33
C VAL A 23 -2.80 -9.53 8.01
N LEU A 24 -2.21 -8.33 8.04
CA LEU A 24 -1.59 -7.73 6.86
C LEU A 24 -0.48 -8.62 6.29
N LEU A 25 0.41 -9.13 7.15
CA LEU A 25 1.50 -10.00 6.76
C LEU A 25 1.00 -11.32 6.16
N PHE A 26 -0.02 -11.93 6.76
CA PHE A 26 -0.66 -13.15 6.27
C PHE A 26 -1.22 -12.97 4.86
N PHE A 27 -1.99 -11.90 4.62
CA PHE A 27 -2.56 -11.66 3.30
C PHE A 27 -1.50 -11.47 2.22
N VAL A 28 -0.45 -10.69 2.49
CA VAL A 28 0.65 -10.50 1.53
C VAL A 28 1.38 -11.81 1.25
N ILE A 29 1.83 -12.52 2.28
CA ILE A 29 2.61 -13.74 2.10
C ILE A 29 1.78 -14.82 1.39
N SER A 30 0.56 -15.08 1.88
CA SER A 30 -0.27 -16.15 1.33
C SER A 30 -0.65 -15.89 -0.13
N CYS A 31 -0.91 -14.64 -0.52
CA CYS A 31 -1.31 -14.35 -1.90
C CYS A 31 -0.12 -14.45 -2.88
N LEU A 32 1.06 -13.97 -2.48
CA LEU A 32 2.29 -14.09 -3.29
C LEU A 32 2.74 -15.55 -3.43
N VAL A 33 2.77 -16.29 -2.32
CA VAL A 33 3.17 -17.72 -2.32
C VAL A 33 2.20 -18.56 -3.13
N LEU A 34 0.88 -18.37 -2.95
CA LEU A 34 -0.12 -19.12 -3.71
C LEU A 34 -0.01 -18.83 -5.21
N TYR A 35 0.16 -17.57 -5.61
CA TYR A 35 0.36 -17.20 -7.01
C TYR A 35 1.64 -17.85 -7.59
N PHE A 36 2.76 -17.74 -6.87
CA PHE A 36 4.04 -18.29 -7.29
C PHE A 36 3.97 -19.81 -7.50
N ILE A 37 3.47 -20.56 -6.50
CA ILE A 37 3.32 -22.02 -6.59
C ILE A 37 2.43 -22.37 -7.79
N THR A 38 1.26 -21.73 -7.89
CA THR A 38 0.29 -22.06 -8.94
C THR A 38 0.87 -21.87 -10.34
N LYS A 39 1.51 -20.73 -10.60
CA LYS A 39 2.06 -20.42 -11.92
C LYS A 39 3.33 -21.23 -12.24
N THR A 40 4.13 -21.58 -11.23
CA THR A 40 5.34 -22.39 -11.40
C THR A 40 4.99 -23.85 -11.73
N PHE A 41 4.04 -24.44 -11.01
CA PHE A 41 3.66 -25.85 -11.18
C PHE A 41 2.57 -26.08 -12.24
N GLY A 42 2.04 -25.01 -12.86
CA GLY A 42 1.04 -25.12 -13.93
C GLY A 42 -0.33 -25.61 -13.43
N PHE A 43 -0.63 -25.41 -12.14
CA PHE A 43 -1.94 -25.74 -11.60
C PHE A 43 -3.05 -24.93 -12.29
N TYR A 44 -4.28 -25.46 -12.27
CA TYR A 44 -5.44 -24.89 -12.99
C TYR A 44 -5.30 -24.89 -14.53
N ASN A 45 -4.66 -25.91 -15.10
CA ASN A 45 -4.49 -26.10 -16.55
C ASN A 45 -3.77 -24.91 -17.25
N LYS A 46 -2.83 -24.27 -16.54
CA LYS A 46 -2.07 -23.13 -17.05
C LYS A 46 -0.72 -23.60 -17.61
N LYS A 47 -0.23 -22.87 -18.61
CA LYS A 47 1.18 -22.96 -19.00
C LYS A 47 2.05 -22.61 -17.79
N THR A 48 3.04 -23.46 -17.52
CA THR A 48 4.05 -23.18 -16.52
C THR A 48 4.79 -21.90 -16.91
N LEU A 49 4.98 -21.01 -15.93
CA LEU A 49 5.83 -19.84 -16.06
C LEU A 49 7.13 -20.12 -15.30
N SER A 50 8.27 -19.76 -15.88
CA SER A 50 9.55 -19.83 -15.16
C SER A 50 9.54 -18.83 -14.00
N ALA A 51 10.31 -19.14 -12.96
CA ALA A 51 10.43 -18.27 -11.79
C ALA A 51 10.86 -16.85 -12.19
N ASP A 52 11.79 -16.71 -13.15
CA ASP A 52 12.29 -15.42 -13.62
C ASP A 52 11.18 -14.54 -14.22
N VAL A 53 10.23 -15.14 -14.95
CA VAL A 53 9.08 -14.42 -15.53
C VAL A 53 8.13 -13.97 -14.44
N ILE A 54 7.87 -14.82 -13.44
CA ILE A 54 7.02 -14.47 -12.29
C ILE A 54 7.66 -13.34 -11.48
N PHE A 55 8.94 -13.46 -11.15
CA PHE A 55 9.67 -12.42 -10.43
C PHE A 55 9.65 -11.11 -11.18
N LEU A 56 9.86 -11.13 -12.49
CA LEU A 56 9.84 -9.92 -13.30
C LEU A 56 8.45 -9.27 -13.32
N GLN A 57 7.37 -10.03 -13.42
CA GLN A 57 6.02 -9.50 -13.28
C GLN A 57 5.85 -8.82 -11.91
N ASP A 58 6.21 -9.52 -10.84
CA ASP A 58 6.05 -9.04 -9.46
C ASP A 58 6.84 -7.75 -9.19
N ILE A 59 8.05 -7.61 -9.74
CA ILE A 59 8.88 -6.41 -9.55
C ILE A 59 8.58 -5.30 -10.55
N THR A 60 7.71 -5.52 -11.54
CA THR A 60 7.32 -4.48 -12.51
C THR A 60 6.13 -3.65 -12.01
N PHE A 61 5.28 -4.16 -11.11
CA PHE A 61 4.08 -3.46 -10.68
C PHE A 61 4.26 -2.68 -9.38
N LEU A 62 3.85 -1.41 -9.37
CA LEU A 62 3.92 -0.56 -8.19
C LEU A 62 3.07 -1.10 -7.01
N SER A 63 1.94 -1.77 -7.29
CA SER A 63 1.10 -2.40 -6.25
C SER A 63 1.76 -3.59 -5.58
N GLU A 64 2.66 -4.27 -6.28
CA GLU A 64 3.44 -5.40 -5.76
C GLU A 64 4.63 -4.92 -4.95
N TRP A 65 5.31 -3.85 -5.39
CA TRP A 65 6.27 -3.11 -4.57
C TRP A 65 5.64 -2.66 -3.25
N TYR A 66 4.44 -2.11 -3.30
CA TYR A 66 3.67 -1.76 -2.11
C TYR A 66 3.44 -2.96 -1.18
N ALA A 67 2.99 -4.10 -1.72
CA ALA A 67 2.77 -5.31 -0.94
C ALA A 67 4.07 -5.76 -0.24
N VAL A 68 5.20 -5.76 -0.95
CA VAL A 68 6.52 -6.08 -0.39
C VAL A 68 6.90 -5.11 0.73
N PHE A 69 6.69 -3.79 0.57
CA PHE A 69 6.95 -2.84 1.65
C PHE A 69 6.05 -3.04 2.86
N VAL A 70 4.77 -3.36 2.67
CA VAL A 70 3.85 -3.71 3.76
C VAL A 70 4.34 -4.94 4.49
N MET A 71 4.79 -5.97 3.78
CA MET A 71 5.40 -7.17 4.36
C MET A 71 6.64 -6.84 5.19
N ILE A 72 7.62 -6.11 4.64
CA ILE A 72 8.84 -5.72 5.35
C ILE A 72 8.50 -4.91 6.60
N PHE A 73 7.59 -3.95 6.49
CA PHE A 73 7.15 -3.12 7.60
C PHE A 73 6.48 -3.94 8.71
N CYS A 74 5.54 -4.81 8.35
CA CYS A 74 4.83 -5.64 9.33
C CYS A 74 5.80 -6.59 10.04
N SER A 75 6.72 -7.24 9.31
CA SER A 75 7.76 -8.09 9.88
C SER A 75 8.66 -7.33 10.86
N PHE A 76 9.12 -6.12 10.49
CA PHE A 76 9.93 -5.28 11.37
C PHE A 76 9.16 -4.83 12.61
N LYS A 77 7.91 -4.36 12.44
CA LYS A 77 7.04 -3.91 13.52
C LYS A 77 6.74 -5.05 14.50
N LEU A 78 6.36 -6.23 14.00
CA LEU A 78 6.14 -7.43 14.80
C LEU A 78 7.39 -7.81 15.59
N SER A 79 8.54 -7.93 14.92
CA SER A 79 9.82 -8.27 15.56
C SER A 79 10.14 -7.31 16.70
N ARG A 80 10.09 -6.00 16.44
CA ARG A 80 10.36 -4.97 17.46
C ARG A 80 9.38 -5.03 18.64
N MET A 81 8.10 -5.22 18.36
CA MET A 81 7.06 -5.33 19.39
C MET A 81 7.27 -6.59 20.24
N LEU A 82 7.55 -7.74 19.63
CA LEU A 82 7.75 -9.00 20.32
C LEU A 82 9.01 -9.00 21.20
N VAL A 83 10.10 -8.38 20.74
CA VAL A 83 11.34 -8.25 21.52
C VAL A 83 11.16 -7.29 22.69
N SER A 84 10.65 -6.09 22.45
CA SER A 84 10.63 -5.07 23.50
C SER A 84 9.37 -5.05 24.36
N LYS A 85 8.35 -5.84 24.02
CA LYS A 85 7.01 -5.84 24.65
C LYS A 85 6.35 -4.46 24.76
N LYS A 86 6.67 -3.54 23.83
CA LYS A 86 6.12 -2.18 23.78
C LYS A 86 5.38 -1.97 22.47
N VAL A 87 4.38 -1.08 22.50
CA VAL A 87 3.66 -0.64 21.30
C VAL A 87 4.55 0.33 20.52
N TYR A 88 4.77 0.04 19.23
CA TYR A 88 5.45 0.94 18.30
C TYR A 88 4.47 1.46 17.27
N VAL A 89 4.48 2.79 17.10
CA VAL A 89 3.64 3.50 16.14
C VAL A 89 4.55 4.26 15.18
N TYR A 90 4.51 3.89 13.90
CA TYR A 90 5.35 4.48 12.87
C TYR A 90 4.54 5.46 12.04
N LYS A 91 4.22 6.63 12.63
CA LYS A 91 3.24 7.57 12.07
C LYS A 91 3.43 7.86 10.57
N TYR A 92 4.65 8.21 10.16
CA TYR A 92 4.96 8.56 8.76
C TYR A 92 4.76 7.39 7.81
N THR A 93 5.26 6.22 8.18
CA THR A 93 5.10 5.00 7.40
C THR A 93 3.62 4.57 7.32
N GLU A 94 2.88 4.69 8.43
CA GLU A 94 1.44 4.38 8.47
C GLU A 94 0.64 5.36 7.58
N TYR A 95 0.99 6.66 7.54
CA TYR A 95 0.41 7.61 6.59
C TYR A 95 0.74 7.28 5.13
N THR A 96 2.01 6.94 4.85
CA THR A 96 2.46 6.55 3.51
C THR A 96 1.68 5.33 3.02
N PHE A 97 1.60 4.26 3.82
CA PHE A 97 0.84 3.09 3.41
C PHE A 97 -0.65 3.34 3.30
N THR A 98 -1.24 4.18 4.15
CA THR A 98 -2.65 4.55 4.03
C THR A 98 -2.91 5.31 2.72
N SER A 99 -2.06 6.28 2.38
CA SER A 99 -2.15 7.01 1.11
C SER A 99 -2.01 6.08 -0.11
N TRP A 100 -0.97 5.23 -0.10
CA TRP A 100 -0.72 4.28 -1.17
C TRP A 100 -1.87 3.28 -1.33
N SER A 101 -2.43 2.81 -0.21
CA SER A 101 -3.61 1.94 -0.19
C SER A 101 -4.80 2.55 -0.92
N ILE A 102 -5.10 3.83 -0.65
CA ILE A 102 -6.21 4.55 -1.29
C ILE A 102 -5.97 4.60 -2.80
N PHE A 103 -4.77 4.96 -3.24
CA PHE A 103 -4.49 5.04 -4.68
C PHE A 103 -4.49 3.69 -5.38
N ILE A 104 -3.89 2.68 -4.78
CA ILE A 104 -3.86 1.33 -5.36
C ILE A 104 -5.30 0.80 -5.50
N PHE A 105 -6.14 1.02 -4.49
CA PHE A 105 -7.57 0.68 -4.56
C PHE A 105 -8.29 1.46 -5.66
N LEU A 106 -8.13 2.80 -5.72
CA LEU A 106 -8.80 3.63 -6.72
C LEU A 106 -8.37 3.31 -8.15
N LEU A 107 -7.06 3.13 -8.38
CA LEU A 107 -6.51 2.74 -9.68
C LEU A 107 -7.02 1.36 -10.09
N TYR A 108 -7.07 0.41 -9.17
CA TYR A 108 -7.61 -0.91 -9.43
C TYR A 108 -9.11 -0.87 -9.78
N MET A 109 -9.90 -0.10 -9.04
CA MET A 109 -11.33 0.09 -9.34
C MET A 109 -11.56 0.77 -10.69
N ALA A 110 -10.74 1.77 -11.04
CA ALA A 110 -10.79 2.41 -12.36
C ALA A 110 -10.45 1.41 -13.47
N GLY A 111 -9.36 0.64 -13.31
CA GLY A 111 -8.99 -0.43 -14.23
C GLY A 111 -10.08 -1.50 -14.35
N PHE A 112 -10.74 -1.84 -13.25
CA PHE A 112 -11.85 -2.80 -13.24
C PHE A 112 -13.04 -2.29 -14.08
N ILE A 113 -13.47 -1.04 -13.86
CA ILE A 113 -14.55 -0.39 -14.61
C ILE A 113 -14.22 -0.28 -16.10
N MET A 114 -12.97 0.00 -16.44
CA MET A 114 -12.49 0.10 -17.82
C MET A 114 -12.27 -1.27 -18.50
N GLY A 115 -12.50 -2.38 -17.80
CA GLY A 115 -12.27 -3.72 -18.36
C GLY A 115 -10.80 -4.14 -18.41
N GLN A 116 -9.89 -3.40 -17.77
CA GLN A 116 -8.43 -3.55 -17.88
C GLN A 116 -7.74 -4.11 -16.63
N ALA A 117 -8.50 -4.44 -15.57
CA ALA A 117 -7.93 -5.06 -14.38
C ALA A 117 -7.53 -6.53 -14.63
N ILE A 118 -6.47 -6.99 -13.95
CA ILE A 118 -5.93 -8.36 -14.08
C ILE A 118 -7.02 -9.45 -13.94
N ILE A 119 -8.00 -9.22 -13.07
CA ILE A 119 -9.14 -10.12 -12.82
C ILE A 119 -10.05 -10.34 -14.05
N ASN A 120 -10.02 -9.40 -15.01
CA ASN A 120 -10.80 -9.50 -16.24
C ASN A 120 -10.15 -10.46 -17.24
N ASP A 121 -8.81 -10.54 -17.23
CA ASP A 121 -8.02 -11.39 -18.12
C ASP A 121 -7.79 -12.80 -17.56
N ASP A 122 -7.73 -12.94 -16.23
CA ASP A 122 -7.50 -14.22 -15.55
C ASP A 122 -8.40 -14.39 -14.32
N LYS A 123 -9.36 -15.32 -14.41
CA LYS A 123 -10.37 -15.59 -13.38
C LYS A 123 -10.01 -16.75 -12.45
N ASP A 124 -8.78 -17.27 -12.52
CA ASP A 124 -8.34 -18.33 -11.60
C ASP A 124 -8.27 -17.82 -10.15
N PHE A 125 -8.56 -18.72 -9.20
CA PHE A 125 -8.61 -18.35 -7.79
C PHE A 125 -7.30 -17.69 -7.30
N PRO A 126 -6.10 -18.16 -7.66
CA PRO A 126 -4.85 -17.53 -7.22
C PRO A 126 -4.65 -16.09 -7.72
N THR A 127 -5.00 -15.80 -8.98
CA THR A 127 -4.90 -14.43 -9.51
C THR A 127 -5.98 -13.53 -8.90
N LEU A 128 -7.20 -14.06 -8.75
CA LEU A 128 -8.29 -13.37 -8.06
C LEU A 128 -7.91 -13.04 -6.61
N TYR A 129 -7.38 -14.01 -5.87
CA TYR A 129 -6.98 -13.85 -4.49
C TYR A 129 -5.85 -12.83 -4.34
N ARG A 130 -4.83 -12.89 -5.19
CA ARG A 130 -3.75 -11.88 -5.25
C ARG A 130 -4.29 -10.49 -5.50
N ALA A 131 -5.14 -10.34 -6.52
CA ALA A 131 -5.72 -9.05 -6.88
C ALA A 131 -6.56 -8.48 -5.73
N LEU A 132 -7.46 -9.27 -5.15
CA LEU A 132 -8.29 -8.86 -4.01
C LEU A 132 -7.47 -8.56 -2.76
N ALA A 133 -6.47 -9.39 -2.42
CA ALA A 133 -5.64 -9.19 -1.25
C ALA A 133 -4.90 -7.84 -1.32
N ILE A 134 -4.20 -7.58 -2.43
CA ILE A 134 -3.34 -6.41 -2.61
C ILE A 134 -4.14 -5.13 -2.85
N HIS A 135 -5.21 -5.20 -3.65
CA HIS A 135 -5.91 -4.01 -4.12
C HIS A 135 -7.19 -3.70 -3.35
N VAL A 136 -7.73 -4.64 -2.56
CA VAL A 136 -9.00 -4.44 -1.83
C VAL A 136 -8.83 -4.67 -0.33
N ILE A 137 -8.43 -5.88 0.08
CA ILE A 137 -8.42 -6.29 1.50
C ILE A 137 -7.39 -5.48 2.29
N ILE A 138 -6.12 -5.46 1.86
CA ILE A 138 -5.06 -4.71 2.53
C ILE A 138 -5.38 -3.21 2.58
N PRO A 139 -5.81 -2.57 1.46
CA PRO A 139 -6.24 -1.18 1.51
C PRO A 139 -7.37 -0.91 2.49
N PHE A 140 -8.39 -1.78 2.53
CA PHE A 140 -9.51 -1.64 3.44
C PHE A 140 -9.07 -1.73 4.91
N ILE A 141 -8.15 -2.65 5.24
CA ILE A 141 -7.56 -2.76 6.58
C ILE A 141 -6.85 -1.46 6.95
N TRP A 142 -6.01 -0.92 6.07
CA TRP A 142 -5.29 0.34 6.33
C TRP A 142 -6.23 1.52 6.54
N ILE A 143 -7.21 1.71 5.65
CA ILE A 143 -8.19 2.80 5.73
C ILE A 143 -9.02 2.70 7.01
N THR A 144 -9.48 1.49 7.34
CA THR A 144 -10.27 1.23 8.56
C THR A 144 -9.44 1.50 9.82
N TYR A 145 -8.23 0.94 9.88
CA TYR A 145 -7.30 1.15 10.98
C TYR A 145 -6.99 2.64 11.19
N PHE A 146 -6.74 3.36 10.11
CA PHE A 146 -6.44 4.78 10.17
C PHE A 146 -7.64 5.63 10.62
N SER A 147 -8.84 5.26 10.17
CA SER A 147 -10.08 5.95 10.54
C SER A 147 -10.46 5.73 12.01
N LEU A 148 -10.22 4.52 12.53
CA LEU A 148 -10.52 4.15 13.92
C LEU A 148 -9.49 4.69 14.91
N PHE A 149 -8.22 4.82 14.50
CA PHE A 149 -7.13 5.22 15.38
C PHE A 149 -6.37 6.46 14.86
N PRO A 150 -7.05 7.60 14.66
CA PRO A 150 -6.42 8.79 14.14
C PRO A 150 -5.33 9.30 15.09
N LEU A 151 -4.23 9.71 14.50
CA LEU A 151 -3.04 10.11 15.24
C LEU A 151 -3.14 11.60 15.61
N ASN A 152 -2.95 11.92 16.89
CA ASN A 152 -2.68 13.30 17.28
C ASN A 152 -1.27 13.66 16.80
N ASP A 153 -1.18 14.48 15.75
CA ASP A 153 0.09 15.10 15.36
C ASP A 153 0.11 16.58 15.75
N GLN A 154 0.95 16.88 16.73
CA GLN A 154 1.35 18.25 17.02
C GLN A 154 2.43 18.69 16.01
N LYS A 155 1.97 19.46 15.02
CA LYS A 155 2.65 20.48 14.20
C LYS A 155 4.14 20.22 13.82
N THR A 156 4.42 20.13 12.52
CA THR A 156 5.31 21.05 11.76
C THR A 156 5.31 20.70 10.27
N LYS A 157 5.51 21.69 9.37
CA LYS A 157 5.73 21.47 7.92
C LYS A 157 6.85 20.43 7.66
N LYS A 158 7.84 20.36 8.55
CA LYS A 158 8.94 19.37 8.54
C LYS A 158 8.47 17.91 8.59
N GLN A 159 7.41 17.62 9.34
CA GLN A 159 6.88 16.25 9.48
C GLN A 159 6.16 15.77 8.21
N VAL A 160 5.46 16.68 7.52
CA VAL A 160 4.89 16.40 6.19
C VAL A 160 6.02 16.14 5.21
N TRP A 161 7.07 16.96 5.26
CA TRP A 161 8.24 16.85 4.38
C TRP A 161 8.97 15.50 4.53
N LEU A 162 9.14 14.99 5.75
CA LEU A 162 9.79 13.70 5.99
C LEU A 162 9.02 12.51 5.41
N GLY A 163 7.69 12.51 5.49
CA GLY A 163 6.90 11.44 4.88
C GLY A 163 6.76 11.57 3.36
N VAL A 164 6.77 12.80 2.84
CA VAL A 164 6.91 13.05 1.40
C VAL A 164 8.26 12.52 0.91
N LEU A 165 9.34 12.72 1.66
CA LEU A 165 10.66 12.19 1.31
C LEU A 165 10.66 10.65 1.27
N GLN A 166 10.05 9.98 2.25
CA GLN A 166 9.90 8.52 2.22
C GLN A 166 9.15 8.05 0.97
N THR A 167 8.01 8.69 0.66
CA THR A 167 7.21 8.36 -0.54
C THR A 167 8.01 8.60 -1.82
N PHE A 168 8.70 9.74 -1.90
CA PHE A 168 9.54 10.11 -3.04
C PHE A 168 10.70 9.14 -3.24
N SER A 169 11.42 8.77 -2.19
CA SER A 169 12.53 7.82 -2.27
C SER A 169 12.08 6.46 -2.80
N ILE A 170 10.97 5.91 -2.29
CA ILE A 170 10.43 4.63 -2.77
C ILE A 170 10.11 4.72 -4.27
N LEU A 171 9.43 5.78 -4.67
CA LEU A 171 9.05 6.01 -6.06
C LEU A 171 10.31 6.16 -6.95
N CYS A 172 11.33 6.89 -6.51
CA CYS A 172 12.61 6.98 -7.24
C CYS A 172 13.27 5.61 -7.46
N PHE A 173 13.29 4.74 -6.45
CA PHE A 173 13.80 3.38 -6.61
C PHE A 173 12.99 2.57 -7.63
N TYR A 174 11.67 2.70 -7.61
CA TYR A 174 10.79 2.07 -8.59
C TYR A 174 11.05 2.60 -10.02
N SER A 175 11.19 3.92 -10.20
CA SER A 175 11.54 4.49 -11.51
C SER A 175 12.92 4.08 -11.98
N LEU A 176 13.92 4.02 -11.09
CA LEU A 176 15.26 3.53 -11.44
C LEU A 176 15.19 2.08 -11.89
N TRP A 177 14.42 1.25 -11.19
CA TRP A 177 14.18 -0.14 -11.58
C TRP A 177 13.55 -0.23 -12.97
N LEU A 178 12.50 0.54 -13.25
CA LEU A 178 11.88 0.60 -14.56
C LEU A 178 12.86 1.07 -15.64
N LEU A 179 13.65 2.13 -15.39
CA LEU A 179 14.63 2.65 -16.33
C LEU A 179 15.69 1.59 -16.68
N LEU A 180 16.23 0.89 -15.68
CA LEU A 180 17.18 -0.20 -15.89
C LEU A 180 16.57 -1.29 -16.77
N ARG A 181 15.30 -1.66 -16.54
CA ARG A 181 14.64 -2.71 -17.31
C ARG A 181 14.21 -2.30 -18.72
N LEU A 182 14.08 -1.01 -18.98
CA LEU A 182 13.70 -0.48 -20.30
C LEU A 182 14.88 -0.11 -21.20
N LEU A 183 16.12 -0.35 -20.75
CA LEU A 183 17.30 -0.13 -21.58
C LEU A 183 17.37 -1.18 -22.70
N PRO A 184 17.54 -0.76 -23.97
CA PRO A 184 17.41 -1.62 -25.16
C PRO A 184 18.43 -2.78 -25.27
N ASN A 185 19.42 -2.85 -24.38
CA ASN A 185 20.44 -3.91 -24.35
C ASN A 185 20.30 -4.88 -23.16
N ILE A 186 19.27 -4.74 -22.33
CA ILE A 186 18.93 -5.74 -21.33
C ILE A 186 17.88 -6.64 -21.97
N SER A 187 18.33 -7.77 -22.51
CA SER A 187 17.51 -8.77 -23.20
C SER A 187 16.37 -9.25 -22.30
N LEU A 188 15.23 -8.58 -22.37
CA LEU A 188 13.98 -9.07 -21.85
C LEU A 188 13.28 -9.75 -23.02
N ASP A 189 13.15 -11.06 -22.91
CA ASP A 189 12.45 -11.92 -23.87
C ASP A 189 11.15 -11.22 -24.33
N GLU A 190 11.00 -10.95 -25.63
CA GLU A 190 9.86 -10.18 -26.17
C GLU A 190 8.50 -10.77 -25.74
N LYS A 191 8.47 -12.08 -25.45
CA LYS A 191 7.34 -12.83 -24.89
C LYS A 191 6.83 -12.33 -23.54
N ILE A 192 7.68 -11.65 -22.78
CA ILE A 192 7.35 -11.03 -21.47
C ILE A 192 6.42 -9.83 -21.68
N TRP A 193 6.56 -9.13 -22.80
CA TRP A 193 5.79 -7.93 -23.12
C TRP A 193 4.52 -8.24 -23.91
N GLU A 194 4.53 -9.27 -24.75
CA GLU A 194 3.36 -9.73 -25.51
C GLU A 194 2.22 -10.25 -24.63
N ASN A 195 2.55 -10.79 -23.45
CA ASN A 195 1.57 -11.31 -22.52
C ASN A 195 1.65 -10.59 -21.16
N ARG A 196 0.71 -9.65 -20.94
CA ARG A 196 0.21 -9.25 -19.61
C ARG A 196 1.06 -8.26 -18.81
N ILE A 197 1.20 -7.05 -19.35
CA ILE A 197 1.22 -5.86 -18.48
C ILE A 197 -0.23 -5.38 -18.35
N PRO A 198 -0.89 -5.46 -17.17
CA PRO A 198 -2.07 -4.64 -16.90
C PRO A 198 -1.75 -3.21 -17.28
N TYR A 199 -2.63 -2.60 -18.07
CA TYR A 199 -2.40 -1.32 -18.73
C TYR A 199 -1.39 -1.35 -19.89
N SER A 200 -1.45 -2.38 -20.75
CA SER A 200 -0.64 -2.48 -21.98
C SER A 200 -0.69 -1.22 -22.86
N PHE A 201 -1.81 -0.47 -22.85
CA PHE A 201 -1.94 0.81 -23.54
C PHE A 201 -1.01 1.92 -23.03
N ILE A 202 -0.49 1.81 -21.80
CA ILE A 202 0.53 2.72 -21.22
C ILE A 202 1.91 2.07 -21.31
N SER A 203 2.09 0.94 -22.01
CA SER A 203 3.41 0.32 -22.11
C SER A 203 4.39 1.24 -22.84
N PRO A 204 5.69 1.22 -22.47
CA PRO A 204 6.71 2.02 -23.15
C PRO A 204 6.83 1.69 -24.64
N TYR A 205 6.41 0.49 -25.08
CA TYR A 205 6.30 0.11 -26.49
C TYR A 205 5.18 0.88 -27.21
N ASN A 206 4.03 1.08 -26.56
CA ASN A 206 2.87 1.69 -27.17
C ASN A 206 2.89 3.22 -27.13
N ILE A 207 3.38 3.81 -26.04
CA ILE A 207 3.39 5.27 -25.87
C ILE A 207 4.79 5.88 -26.04
N GLY A 208 5.83 5.06 -26.15
CA GLY A 208 7.22 5.50 -26.17
C GLY A 208 7.77 5.78 -24.77
N VAL A 209 9.08 5.50 -24.59
CA VAL A 209 9.79 5.62 -23.31
C VAL A 209 9.66 7.00 -22.66
N ILE A 210 9.73 8.08 -23.45
CA ILE A 210 9.62 9.45 -22.94
C ILE A 210 8.22 9.71 -22.35
N ARG A 211 7.14 9.33 -23.05
CA ARG A 211 5.77 9.50 -22.53
C ARG A 211 5.55 8.62 -21.30
N TYR A 212 6.10 7.40 -21.30
CA TYR A 212 6.09 6.51 -20.14
C TYR A 212 6.74 7.15 -18.90
N ILE A 213 7.87 7.83 -19.07
CA ILE A 213 8.51 8.60 -17.98
C ILE A 213 7.58 9.71 -17.47
N PHE A 214 6.96 10.49 -18.36
CA PHE A 214 6.02 11.55 -17.95
C PHE A 214 4.80 11.00 -17.20
N VAL A 215 4.24 9.87 -17.64
CA VAL A 215 3.15 9.21 -16.92
C VAL A 215 3.58 8.79 -15.52
N ASN A 216 4.78 8.21 -15.38
CA ASN A 216 5.32 7.85 -14.07
C ASN A 216 5.56 9.08 -13.17
N ILE A 217 6.02 10.22 -13.70
CA ILE A 217 6.14 11.49 -12.95
C ILE A 217 4.76 11.99 -12.49
N GLY A 218 3.74 11.87 -13.34
CA GLY A 218 2.35 12.17 -12.98
C GLY A 218 1.86 11.30 -11.82
N ILE A 219 2.12 9.98 -11.89
CA ILE A 219 1.85 9.03 -10.81
C ILE A 219 2.56 9.47 -9.52
N PHE A 220 3.81 9.93 -9.58
CA PHE A 220 4.53 10.37 -8.39
C PHE A 220 3.85 11.54 -7.70
N SER A 221 3.42 12.53 -8.50
CA SER A 221 2.74 13.72 -8.00
C SER A 221 1.41 13.36 -7.34
N VAL A 222 0.68 12.39 -7.89
CA VAL A 222 -0.55 11.85 -7.30
C VAL A 222 -0.27 11.20 -5.94
N PHE A 223 0.72 10.29 -5.85
CA PHE A 223 1.06 9.62 -4.60
C PHE A 223 1.54 10.57 -3.50
N ILE A 224 2.35 11.58 -3.86
CA ILE A 224 2.78 12.65 -2.94
C ILE A 224 1.57 13.48 -2.49
N GLY A 225 0.70 13.87 -3.44
CA GLY A 225 -0.53 14.62 -3.16
C GLY A 225 -1.45 13.88 -2.20
N GLY A 226 -1.64 12.57 -2.37
CA GLY A 226 -2.48 11.81 -1.44
C GLY A 226 -1.84 11.54 -0.09
N TYR A 227 -0.50 11.56 0.03
CA TYR A 227 0.13 11.55 1.35
C TYR A 227 -0.25 12.83 2.10
N ILE A 228 -0.12 13.98 1.44
CA ILE A 228 -0.50 15.29 1.98
C ILE A 228 -1.99 15.30 2.33
N PHE A 229 -2.85 14.77 1.45
CA PHE A 229 -4.29 14.65 1.70
C PHE A 229 -4.59 13.78 2.92
N SER A 230 -4.01 12.57 3.00
CA SER A 230 -4.21 11.63 4.11
C SER A 230 -3.79 12.24 5.44
N TYR A 231 -2.68 12.99 5.45
CA TYR A 231 -2.22 13.74 6.61
C TYR A 231 -3.27 14.78 7.07
N TYR A 232 -3.77 15.62 6.16
CA TYR A 232 -4.76 16.64 6.51
C TYR A 232 -6.12 16.03 6.88
N LEU A 233 -6.51 14.94 6.23
CA LEU A 233 -7.72 14.18 6.57
C LEU A 233 -7.67 13.63 7.99
N ASN A 234 -6.55 13.00 8.38
CA ASN A 234 -6.36 12.54 9.76
C ASN A 234 -6.49 13.68 10.78
N LYS A 235 -5.88 14.83 10.47
CA LYS A 235 -5.97 16.01 11.34
C LYS A 235 -7.41 16.49 11.52
N LEU A 236 -8.23 16.44 10.46
CA LEU A 236 -9.65 16.78 10.52
C LEU A 236 -10.44 15.75 11.35
N ILE A 237 -10.25 14.46 11.09
CA ILE A 237 -10.89 13.36 11.83
C ILE A 237 -10.56 13.46 13.32
N TYR A 238 -9.28 13.65 13.65
CA TYR A 238 -8.81 13.80 15.02
C TYR A 238 -9.49 14.97 15.73
N LYS A 239 -9.56 16.14 15.10
CA LYS A 239 -10.21 17.35 15.66
C LYS A 239 -11.70 17.10 15.92
N ARG A 240 -12.39 16.38 15.04
CA ARG A 240 -13.82 16.06 15.20
C ARG A 240 -14.06 15.15 16.40
N ILE A 241 -13.25 14.08 16.51
CA ILE A 241 -13.37 13.12 17.62
C ILE A 241 -13.04 13.79 18.96
N SER A 242 -12.00 14.62 19.02
CA SER A 242 -11.63 15.30 20.27
C SER A 242 -12.71 16.26 20.78
N ILE A 243 -13.33 17.04 19.87
CA ILE A 243 -14.45 17.94 20.22
C ILE A 243 -15.65 17.13 20.73
N SER A 244 -15.96 15.99 20.08
CA SER A 244 -17.09 15.15 20.49
C SER A 244 -16.91 14.56 21.89
N LYS A 245 -15.70 14.09 22.23
CA LYS A 245 -15.37 13.58 23.57
C LYS A 245 -15.48 14.68 24.64
N GLN A 246 -14.93 15.86 24.35
CA GLN A 246 -14.99 16.99 25.29
C GLN A 246 -16.44 17.44 25.57
N LYS A 247 -17.32 17.38 24.56
CA LYS A 247 -18.76 17.65 24.75
C LYS A 247 -19.46 16.58 25.60
N LEU A 248 -19.05 15.32 25.51
CA LEU A 248 -19.58 14.21 26.31
C LEU A 248 -19.14 14.32 27.78
N GLU A 249 -17.85 14.54 28.03
CA GLU A 249 -17.32 14.75 29.39
C GLU A 249 -17.97 15.96 30.07
N ASN A 250 -18.16 17.07 29.34
CA ASN A 250 -18.86 18.25 29.87
C ASN A 250 -20.36 18.00 30.16
N LYS A 251 -20.99 17.00 29.52
CA LYS A 251 -22.38 16.61 29.81
C LYS A 251 -22.48 15.71 31.04
N GLU A 252 -21.51 14.81 31.24
CA GLU A 252 -21.46 13.94 32.43
C GLU A 252 -21.18 14.71 33.73
N ILE A 253 -20.52 15.88 33.65
CA ILE A 253 -20.27 16.76 34.80
C ILE A 253 -21.55 17.54 35.22
N ILE A 254 -22.60 17.54 34.39
CA ILE A 254 -23.91 18.13 34.72
C ILE A 254 -24.87 17.01 35.14
N VAL A 255 -24.53 16.32 36.21
CA VAL A 255 -25.51 15.58 37.02
C VAL A 255 -25.25 15.99 38.47
N LYS A 256 -26.12 16.87 38.98
CA LYS A 256 -26.18 17.24 40.40
C LYS A 256 -26.97 16.19 41.16
#